data_AF-A0A5M9K6V8-F1
#
_entry.id   AF-A0A5M9K6V8-F1
#
_cell.length_a   1.000
_cell.length_b   1.000
_cell.length_c   1.000
_cell.angle_alpha   90.00
_cell.angle_beta   90.00
_cell.angle_gamma   90.00
#
_symmetry.space_group_name_H-M   'P 1'
#
loop_
_entity.id
_entity.type
_entity.pdbx_description
1 polymer ?
#
loop_
_entity_poly.entity_id
_entity_poly.type
_entity_poly.pdbx_seq_one_letter_code
_entity_poly.pdbx_strand_id
1 'polypeptide(L)'
;MINEVTTEYEESSTLHKINQAKARARTQKNQVLPDSPSKRILEENINLSSIPNTPSKNVFRPRTLAQSLATLTVETAPRASISHVNKITASTFGNGSTQRLKTLNLQQKAALCALLALESRNRSRSSNLLATPSKSHNLAPTIKQLYNTYSMLCTRDAILHPLTSTEFRDVVGSLETLSLVAPVDGRNGSFVMNGAARGRGRPSKKFFGTGVGIGDEKRVASCVGEKEVAAAVEGLGAGILKSILNGEGLD
;
A
#
# COMPACT_ATOMS: atom_id res chain seq x y z
N MET A 1 22.82 -20.60 -63.99
CA MET A 1 23.84 -20.80 -62.92
C MET A 1 24.31 -19.45 -62.32
N ILE A 2 23.45 -18.43 -62.18
CA ILE A 2 23.84 -17.14 -61.56
C ILE A 2 22.94 -16.82 -60.34
N ASN A 3 21.79 -17.49 -60.19
CA ASN A 3 20.81 -17.17 -59.14
C ASN A 3 20.96 -17.98 -57.84
N GLU A 4 21.84 -19.00 -57.80
CA GLU A 4 22.09 -19.80 -56.57
C GLU A 4 23.27 -19.27 -55.74
N VAL A 5 24.21 -18.54 -56.35
CA VAL A 5 25.40 -18.03 -55.64
C VAL A 5 25.06 -16.80 -54.78
N THR A 6 24.05 -16.02 -55.18
CA THR A 6 23.60 -14.84 -54.44
C THR A 6 22.82 -15.18 -53.17
N THR A 7 22.14 -16.33 -53.11
CA THR A 7 21.38 -16.76 -51.94
C THR A 7 22.26 -17.29 -50.82
N GLU A 8 23.38 -17.97 -51.14
CA GLU A 8 24.30 -18.48 -50.12
C GLU A 8 25.11 -17.37 -49.42
N TYR A 9 25.34 -16.24 -50.10
CA TYR A 9 26.05 -15.09 -49.53
C TYR A 9 25.20 -14.29 -48.52
N GLU A 10 23.89 -14.17 -48.74
CA GLU A 10 23.00 -13.53 -47.77
C GLU A 10 22.80 -14.37 -46.50
N GLU A 11 22.74 -15.70 -46.64
CA GLU A 11 22.53 -16.58 -45.50
C GLU A 11 23.75 -16.61 -44.56
N SER A 12 24.96 -16.60 -45.11
CA SER A 12 26.22 -16.49 -44.34
C SER A 12 26.36 -15.17 -43.59
N SER A 13 25.91 -14.05 -44.18
CA SER A 13 25.91 -12.73 -43.53
C SER A 13 24.92 -12.67 -42.35
N THR A 14 23.78 -13.35 -42.49
CA THR A 14 22.72 -13.40 -41.48
C THR A 14 23.12 -14.29 -40.30
N LEU A 15 23.76 -15.44 -40.56
CA LEU A 15 24.32 -16.33 -39.54
C LEU A 15 25.44 -15.65 -38.72
N HIS A 16 26.29 -14.84 -39.36
CA HIS A 16 27.35 -14.11 -38.66
C HIS A 16 26.79 -13.04 -37.70
N LYS A 17 25.73 -12.34 -38.12
CA LYS A 17 25.01 -11.35 -37.28
C LYS A 17 24.32 -12.00 -36.07
N ILE A 18 23.71 -13.17 -36.25
CA ILE A 18 23.04 -13.91 -35.16
C ILE A 18 24.06 -14.42 -34.13
N ASN A 19 25.21 -14.92 -34.58
CA ASN A 19 26.26 -15.38 -33.68
C ASN A 19 26.92 -14.22 -32.91
N GLN A 20 27.07 -13.05 -33.54
CA GLN A 20 27.55 -11.84 -32.88
C GLN A 20 26.53 -11.28 -31.86
N ALA A 21 25.23 -11.39 -32.13
CA ALA A 21 24.17 -11.04 -31.18
C ALA A 21 24.12 -12.01 -29.97
N LYS A 22 24.31 -13.31 -30.19
CA LYS A 22 24.41 -14.31 -29.11
C LYS A 22 25.68 -14.14 -28.25
N ALA A 23 26.80 -13.70 -28.84
CA ALA A 23 28.03 -13.39 -28.09
C ALA A 23 27.84 -12.19 -27.14
N ARG A 24 27.15 -11.12 -27.59
CA ARG A 24 26.81 -9.97 -26.74
C ARG A 24 25.82 -10.30 -25.62
N ALA A 25 24.88 -11.21 -25.87
CA ALA A 25 23.93 -11.67 -24.84
C ALA A 25 24.57 -12.56 -23.76
N ARG A 26 25.69 -13.24 -24.06
CA ARG A 26 26.46 -14.02 -23.06
C ARG A 26 27.34 -13.13 -22.18
N THR A 27 27.83 -12.00 -22.69
CA THR A 27 28.62 -11.03 -21.89
C THR A 27 27.74 -10.21 -20.92
N GLN A 28 26.46 -10.01 -21.22
CA GLN A 28 25.54 -9.26 -20.33
C GLN A 28 24.90 -10.09 -19.21
N LYS A 29 24.93 -11.44 -19.27
CA LYS A 29 24.39 -12.31 -18.20
C LYS A 29 25.36 -12.61 -17.06
N ASN A 30 26.60 -12.11 -17.11
CA ASN A 30 27.65 -12.42 -16.13
C ASN A 30 28.16 -11.21 -15.33
N GLN A 31 27.45 -10.09 -15.32
CA GLN A 31 27.69 -9.03 -14.35
C GLN A 31 26.40 -8.58 -13.70
N VAL A 32 26.45 -8.51 -12.37
CA VAL A 32 25.49 -7.89 -11.43
C VAL A 32 24.48 -8.84 -10.78
N LEU A 33 24.98 -9.62 -9.79
CA LEU A 33 24.49 -9.82 -8.39
C LEU A 33 24.93 -11.22 -7.90
N PRO A 34 25.36 -11.45 -6.63
CA PRO A 34 25.05 -10.67 -5.42
C PRO A 34 26.24 -10.50 -4.44
N ASP A 35 26.70 -9.27 -4.17
CA ASP A 35 27.51 -9.03 -2.97
C ASP A 35 26.59 -8.72 -1.79
N SER A 36 26.40 -9.75 -0.97
CA SER A 36 25.81 -9.72 0.36
C SER A 36 26.49 -8.64 1.22
N PRO A 37 25.77 -7.71 1.88
CA PRO A 37 26.38 -6.87 2.90
C PRO A 37 26.62 -7.76 4.13
N SER A 38 27.83 -8.31 4.15
CA SER A 38 28.39 -9.05 5.26
C SER A 38 28.19 -8.28 6.57
N LYS A 39 27.68 -8.97 7.59
CA LYS A 39 27.54 -8.48 8.96
C LYS A 39 28.92 -8.07 9.50
N ARG A 40 29.33 -6.83 9.23
CA ARG A 40 30.38 -6.19 10.01
C ARG A 40 29.72 -5.62 11.25
N ILE A 41 30.00 -6.27 12.37
CA ILE A 41 29.89 -5.67 13.69
C ILE A 41 30.63 -4.33 13.60
N LEU A 42 29.93 -3.24 13.88
CA LEU A 42 30.53 -1.91 14.02
C LEU A 42 31.47 -1.97 15.22
N GLU A 43 32.72 -2.32 14.97
CA GLU A 43 33.80 -2.07 15.92
C GLU A 43 33.93 -0.55 16.05
N GLU A 44 33.64 -0.11 17.27
CA GLU A 44 33.86 1.22 17.80
C GLU A 44 35.29 1.69 17.54
N ASN A 45 35.41 2.84 16.89
CA ASN A 45 36.70 3.46 16.57
C ASN A 45 37.25 4.13 17.84
N ILE A 46 37.97 3.36 18.68
CA ILE A 46 38.59 3.80 19.94
C ILE A 46 39.94 4.49 19.66
N ASN A 47 39.96 5.54 18.83
CA ASN A 47 41.18 6.33 18.64
C ASN A 47 40.89 7.84 18.51
N LEU A 48 40.37 8.43 19.59
CA LEU A 48 40.51 9.87 19.88
C LEU A 48 40.82 10.11 21.37
N SER A 49 41.61 9.22 21.97
CA SER A 49 42.26 9.44 23.26
C SER A 49 43.50 10.32 23.09
N SER A 50 43.32 11.65 23.16
CA SER A 50 44.30 12.57 23.76
C SER A 50 43.72 13.99 23.86
N ILE A 51 43.06 14.27 24.98
CA ILE A 51 42.78 15.66 25.40
C ILE A 51 43.99 16.13 26.22
N PRO A 52 44.63 17.26 25.89
CA PRO A 52 45.69 17.84 26.70
C PRO A 52 45.16 18.28 28.06
N ASN A 53 45.87 17.91 29.13
CA ASN A 53 45.65 18.39 30.49
C ASN A 53 45.58 19.92 30.53
N THR A 54 44.38 20.47 30.73
CA THR A 54 44.17 21.83 31.22
C THR A 54 43.21 21.78 32.41
N PRO A 55 43.56 22.33 33.58
CA PRO A 55 42.67 22.35 34.72
C PRO A 55 41.75 23.56 34.57
N SER A 56 40.63 23.38 33.86
CA SER A 56 39.54 24.35 33.89
C SER A 56 38.22 23.66 34.24
N LYS A 57 37.54 24.27 35.20
CA LYS A 57 36.38 23.75 35.91
C LYS A 57 35.19 23.54 34.97
N ASN A 58 34.40 22.51 35.28
CA ASN A 58 33.10 22.12 34.70
C ASN A 58 33.12 21.33 33.38
N VAL A 59 33.59 20.09 33.46
CA VAL A 59 33.26 19.02 32.52
C VAL A 59 31.81 18.59 32.72
N PHE A 60 30.90 19.05 31.86
CA PHE A 60 29.59 18.42 31.72
C PHE A 60 29.77 17.04 31.09
N ARG A 61 29.84 15.99 31.92
CA ARG A 61 29.69 14.61 31.45
C ARG A 61 28.27 14.45 30.88
N PRO A 62 28.07 13.86 29.69
CA PRO A 62 26.72 13.56 29.20
C PRO A 62 26.10 12.52 30.14
N ARG A 63 25.18 12.99 30.98
CA ARG A 63 24.46 12.15 31.94
C ARG A 63 23.57 11.17 31.16
N THR A 64 23.61 9.89 31.51
CA THR A 64 22.76 8.90 30.83
C THR A 64 21.28 9.22 31.09
N LEU A 65 20.38 8.87 30.15
CA LEU A 65 18.95 9.15 30.31
C LEU A 65 18.41 8.63 31.65
N ALA A 66 18.86 7.46 32.09
CA ALA A 66 18.50 6.88 33.38
C ALA A 66 18.95 7.76 34.58
N GLN A 67 20.16 8.32 34.54
CA GLN A 67 20.65 9.21 35.59
C GLN A 67 19.94 10.58 35.60
N SER A 68 19.53 11.07 34.44
CA SER A 68 18.76 12.31 34.32
C SER A 68 17.32 12.14 34.81
N LEU A 69 16.71 10.98 34.56
CA LEU A 69 15.37 10.65 35.05
C LEU A 69 15.35 10.36 36.56
N ALA A 70 16.42 9.76 37.12
CA ALA A 70 16.53 9.45 38.55
C ALA A 70 16.58 10.69 39.46
N THR A 71 16.96 11.85 38.93
CA THR A 71 17.01 13.11 39.68
C THR A 71 15.73 13.95 39.61
N LEU A 72 14.71 13.48 38.91
CA LEU A 72 13.45 14.21 38.76
C LEU A 72 12.52 13.90 39.94
N THR A 73 12.05 14.95 40.61
CA THR A 73 11.04 14.90 41.67
C THR A 73 9.74 15.52 41.15
N VAL A 74 8.61 15.37 41.85
CA VAL A 74 7.31 15.90 41.38
C VAL A 74 7.34 17.40 41.06
N GLU A 75 8.15 18.19 41.78
CA GLU A 75 8.34 19.61 41.51
C GLU A 75 9.33 19.90 40.37
N THR A 76 10.38 19.09 40.22
CA THR A 76 11.46 19.31 39.23
C THR A 76 11.29 18.54 37.93
N ALA A 77 10.29 17.66 37.86
CA ALA A 77 9.98 16.88 36.67
C ALA A 77 9.50 17.80 35.54
N PRO A 78 10.05 17.67 34.32
CA PRO A 78 9.58 18.41 33.16
C PRO A 78 8.12 18.05 32.89
N ARG A 79 7.23 19.01 33.11
CA ARG A 79 5.79 18.83 32.88
C ARG A 79 5.55 18.76 31.38
N ALA A 80 5.20 17.57 30.89
CA ALA A 80 4.81 17.41 29.50
C ALA A 80 3.51 18.19 29.25
N SER A 81 3.56 19.17 28.34
CA SER A 81 2.36 19.83 27.88
C SER A 81 1.49 18.85 27.07
N ILE A 82 0.18 19.09 27.04
CA ILE A 82 -0.76 18.33 26.21
C ILE A 82 -0.30 18.36 24.73
N SER A 83 0.36 19.43 24.29
CA SER A 83 0.96 19.52 22.95
C SER A 83 2.03 18.45 22.71
N HIS A 84 2.90 18.16 23.68
CA HIS A 84 3.89 17.09 23.56
C HIS A 84 3.24 15.71 23.51
N VAL A 85 2.24 15.47 24.35
CA VAL A 85 1.48 14.21 24.33
C VAL A 85 0.77 14.04 22.99
N ASN A 86 0.12 15.08 22.46
CA ASN A 86 -0.54 15.04 21.16
C ASN A 86 0.43 14.80 20.02
N LYS A 87 1.62 15.42 20.03
CA LYS A 87 2.66 15.19 19.02
C LYS A 87 3.15 13.74 19.03
N ILE A 88 3.41 13.18 20.22
CA ILE A 88 3.85 11.79 20.36
C ILE A 88 2.73 10.84 19.92
N THR A 89 1.51 11.02 20.41
CA THR A 89 0.36 10.19 20.05
C THR A 89 0.08 10.25 18.54
N ALA A 90 0.12 11.44 17.93
CA ALA A 90 -0.03 11.58 16.48
C ALA A 90 1.12 10.92 15.72
N SER A 91 2.36 11.04 16.18
CA SER A 91 3.51 10.39 15.54
C SER A 91 3.47 8.86 15.67
N THR A 92 3.00 8.34 16.80
CA THR A 92 2.97 6.90 17.09
C THR A 92 1.78 6.21 16.42
N PHE A 93 0.60 6.83 16.41
CA PHE A 93 -0.64 6.21 15.94
C PHE A 93 -1.21 6.82 14.65
N GLY A 94 -0.86 8.07 14.33
CA GLY A 94 -1.47 8.82 13.23
C GLY A 94 -0.89 8.54 11.84
N ASN A 95 0.30 7.93 11.74
CA ASN A 95 1.00 7.73 10.46
C ASN A 95 0.94 6.28 9.93
N GLY A 96 0.12 5.43 10.56
CA GLY A 96 0.04 4.01 10.19
C GLY A 96 -0.54 3.79 8.80
N SER A 97 -1.55 4.55 8.39
CA SER A 97 -2.20 4.47 7.08
C SER A 97 -1.28 4.99 5.96
N THR A 98 -0.68 6.16 6.14
CA THR A 98 0.21 6.80 5.17
C THR A 98 1.46 5.95 4.89
N GLN A 99 2.02 5.29 5.91
CA GLN A 99 3.15 4.37 5.71
C GLN A 99 2.74 3.16 4.88
N ARG A 100 1.58 2.56 5.15
CA ARG A 100 1.03 1.45 4.36
C ARG A 100 0.73 1.86 2.93
N LEU A 101 0.14 3.04 2.72
CA LEU A 101 -0.15 3.61 1.41
C LEU A 101 1.12 3.81 0.56
N LYS A 102 2.24 4.22 1.17
CA LYS A 102 3.52 4.39 0.48
C LYS A 102 4.10 3.07 -0.02
N THR A 103 3.86 1.97 0.68
CA THR A 103 4.39 0.64 0.32
C THR A 103 3.60 -0.08 -0.78
N LEU A 104 2.45 0.47 -1.20
CA LEU A 104 1.61 -0.16 -2.21
C LEU A 104 2.25 -0.15 -3.60
N ASN A 105 2.06 -1.27 -4.32
CA ASN A 105 2.33 -1.34 -5.76
C ASN A 105 1.35 -0.44 -6.53
N LEU A 106 1.76 0.06 -7.69
CA LEU A 106 0.94 0.77 -8.66
C LEU A 106 -0.43 0.12 -8.90
N GLN A 107 -0.50 -1.21 -9.07
CA GLN A 107 -1.77 -1.92 -9.27
C GLN A 107 -2.69 -1.87 -8.04
N GLN A 108 -2.12 -2.00 -6.84
CA GLN A 108 -2.87 -1.85 -5.58
C GLN A 108 -3.36 -0.42 -5.39
N LYS A 109 -2.52 0.58 -5.72
CA LYS A 109 -2.90 2.00 -5.70
C LYS A 109 -4.02 2.28 -6.70
N ALA A 110 -3.96 1.72 -7.90
CA ALA A 110 -5.00 1.89 -8.92
C ALA A 110 -6.34 1.28 -8.46
N ALA A 111 -6.32 0.07 -7.90
CA ALA A 111 -7.51 -0.56 -7.33
C ALA A 111 -8.12 0.29 -6.19
N LEU A 112 -7.29 0.85 -5.32
CA LEU A 112 -7.74 1.73 -4.24
C LEU A 112 -8.30 3.06 -4.79
N CYS A 113 -7.66 3.67 -5.79
CA CYS A 113 -8.16 4.89 -6.43
C CYS A 113 -9.52 4.66 -7.10
N ALA A 114 -9.70 3.54 -7.79
CA ALA A 114 -10.97 3.16 -8.39
C ALA A 114 -12.08 2.96 -7.34
N LEU A 115 -11.74 2.42 -6.16
CA LEU A 115 -12.68 2.29 -5.04
C LEU A 115 -13.14 3.66 -4.54
N LEU A 116 -12.21 4.57 -4.29
CA LEU A 116 -12.54 5.93 -3.83
C LEU A 116 -13.38 6.70 -4.86
N ALA A 117 -13.04 6.59 -6.14
CA ALA A 117 -13.80 7.22 -7.23
C ALA A 117 -15.24 6.70 -7.27
N LEU A 118 -15.42 5.38 -7.10
CA LEU A 118 -16.73 4.74 -7.06
C LEU A 118 -17.54 5.13 -5.81
N GLU A 119 -16.91 5.20 -4.64
CA GLU A 119 -17.53 5.66 -3.40
C GLU A 119 -17.98 7.12 -3.47
N SER A 120 -17.13 8.00 -4.02
CA SER A 120 -17.44 9.41 -4.26
C SER A 120 -18.65 9.56 -5.19
N ARG A 121 -18.67 8.83 -6.32
CA ARG A 121 -19.81 8.80 -7.25
C ARG A 121 -21.10 8.31 -6.58
N ASN A 122 -21.03 7.22 -5.82
CA ASN A 122 -22.20 6.68 -5.10
C ASN A 122 -22.75 7.70 -4.09
N ARG A 123 -21.86 8.41 -3.38
CA ARG A 123 -22.25 9.46 -2.43
C ARG A 123 -22.93 10.63 -3.14
N SER A 124 -22.35 11.14 -4.23
CA SER A 124 -22.93 12.23 -5.03
C SER A 124 -24.31 11.87 -5.63
N ARG A 125 -24.48 10.62 -6.08
CA ARG A 125 -25.78 10.13 -6.58
C ARG A 125 -26.83 10.03 -5.48
N SER A 126 -26.42 9.60 -4.29
CA SER A 126 -27.33 9.50 -3.15
C SER A 126 -27.75 10.85 -2.58
N SER A 127 -26.89 11.88 -2.67
CA SER A 127 -27.21 13.23 -2.21
C SER A 127 -28.14 14.01 -3.15
N ASN A 128 -28.15 13.66 -4.44
CA ASN A 128 -29.02 14.29 -5.43
C ASN A 128 -30.46 13.76 -5.40
N LEU A 129 -30.69 12.62 -4.75
CA LEU A 129 -32.02 12.13 -4.47
C LEU A 129 -32.44 12.70 -3.11
N LEU A 130 -33.66 13.26 -3.01
CA LEU A 130 -34.31 13.74 -1.77
C LEU A 130 -34.58 12.58 -0.78
N ALA A 131 -33.57 11.77 -0.50
CA ALA A 131 -33.65 10.58 0.32
C ALA A 131 -33.61 10.99 1.79
N THR A 132 -34.73 10.77 2.46
CA THR A 132 -34.83 10.91 3.91
C THR A 132 -33.85 9.94 4.59
N PRO A 133 -33.18 10.34 5.69
CA PRO A 133 -32.08 9.58 6.31
C PRO A 133 -32.52 8.21 6.87
N SER A 134 -33.81 7.90 6.88
CA SER A 134 -34.41 6.70 7.46
C SER A 134 -34.18 5.41 6.65
N LYS A 135 -33.68 5.51 5.39
CA LYS A 135 -33.22 4.37 4.59
C LYS A 135 -31.77 4.63 4.17
N SER A 136 -30.83 4.27 5.04
CA SER A 136 -29.41 4.13 4.66
C SER A 136 -29.30 3.11 3.54
N HIS A 137 -29.32 3.57 2.29
CA HIS A 137 -29.02 2.73 1.15
C HIS A 137 -27.52 2.43 1.20
N ASN A 138 -27.16 1.15 1.32
CA ASN A 138 -25.77 0.70 1.42
C ASN A 138 -24.91 1.26 0.27
N LEU A 139 -24.14 2.33 0.56
CA LEU A 139 -23.30 3.06 -0.41
C LEU A 139 -22.03 2.28 -0.81
N ALA A 140 -21.67 1.27 -0.02
CA ALA A 140 -20.50 0.43 -0.27
C ALA A 140 -20.69 -0.44 -1.53
N PRO A 141 -19.80 -0.33 -2.52
CA PRO A 141 -19.85 -1.12 -3.75
C PRO A 141 -19.52 -2.60 -3.49
N THR A 142 -20.02 -3.48 -4.35
CA THR A 142 -19.60 -4.89 -4.36
C THR A 142 -18.23 -5.04 -5.04
N ILE A 143 -17.51 -6.12 -4.73
CA ILE A 143 -16.22 -6.44 -5.37
C ILE A 143 -16.39 -6.55 -6.89
N LYS A 144 -17.52 -7.08 -7.37
CA LYS A 144 -17.85 -7.10 -8.81
C LYS A 144 -17.96 -5.71 -9.42
N GLN A 145 -18.68 -4.79 -8.76
CA GLN A 145 -18.82 -3.41 -9.24
C GLN A 145 -17.47 -2.69 -9.26
N LEU A 146 -16.67 -2.92 -8.23
CA LEU A 146 -15.32 -2.38 -8.14
C LEU A 146 -14.43 -2.92 -9.27
N TYR A 147 -14.40 -4.23 -9.50
CA TYR A 147 -13.61 -4.85 -10.57
C TYR A 147 -13.98 -4.31 -11.95
N ASN A 148 -15.27 -4.18 -12.25
CA ASN A 148 -15.74 -3.63 -13.52
C ASN A 148 -15.29 -2.18 -13.70
N THR A 149 -15.39 -1.37 -12.64
CA THR A 149 -14.96 0.03 -12.65
C THR A 149 -13.45 0.15 -12.84
N TYR A 150 -12.68 -0.60 -12.06
CA TYR A 150 -11.22 -0.68 -12.18
C TYR A 150 -10.80 -1.10 -13.59
N SER A 151 -11.41 -2.15 -14.14
CA SER A 151 -11.09 -2.65 -15.48
C SER A 151 -11.36 -1.60 -16.55
N MET A 152 -12.51 -0.92 -16.47
CA MET A 152 -12.89 0.17 -17.38
C MET A 152 -11.89 1.33 -17.31
N LEU A 153 -11.50 1.76 -16.11
CA LEU A 153 -10.55 2.86 -15.93
C LEU A 153 -9.13 2.49 -16.41
N CYS A 154 -8.73 1.23 -16.26
CA CYS A 154 -7.44 0.75 -16.77
C CYS A 154 -7.40 0.67 -18.31
N THR A 155 -8.52 0.31 -18.96
CA THR A 155 -8.57 0.18 -20.42
C THR A 155 -8.78 1.49 -21.16
N ARG A 156 -9.49 2.45 -20.57
CA ARG A 156 -9.89 3.72 -21.23
C ARG A 156 -8.72 4.45 -21.88
N ASP A 157 -7.61 4.53 -21.16
CA ASP A 157 -6.43 5.27 -21.62
C ASP A 157 -5.29 4.32 -22.06
N ALA A 158 -5.56 3.00 -22.13
CA ALA A 158 -4.57 1.93 -22.35
C ALA A 158 -3.34 2.01 -21.42
N ILE A 159 -3.52 2.62 -20.25
CA ILE A 159 -2.42 3.01 -19.37
C ILE A 159 -1.91 1.82 -18.53
N LEU A 160 -2.81 0.91 -18.13
CA LEU A 160 -2.48 -0.27 -17.34
C LEU A 160 -3.18 -1.50 -17.91
N HIS A 161 -2.49 -2.63 -17.91
CA HIS A 161 -3.14 -3.91 -18.18
C HIS A 161 -4.09 -4.23 -17.01
N PRO A 162 -5.41 -4.40 -17.27
CA PRO A 162 -6.34 -4.82 -16.23
C PRO A 162 -5.96 -6.19 -15.72
N LEU A 163 -5.97 -6.34 -14.39
CA LEU A 163 -5.82 -7.65 -13.75
C LEU A 163 -7.00 -8.57 -14.11
N THR A 164 -6.77 -9.87 -14.06
CA THR A 164 -7.84 -10.86 -14.09
C THR A 164 -8.70 -10.75 -12.83
N SER A 165 -9.93 -11.26 -12.88
CA SER A 165 -10.85 -11.23 -11.71
C SER A 165 -10.26 -11.91 -10.47
N THR A 166 -9.48 -12.98 -10.65
CA THR A 166 -8.79 -13.67 -9.55
C THR A 166 -7.67 -12.82 -8.95
N GLU A 167 -6.79 -12.27 -9.78
CA GLU A 167 -5.70 -11.40 -9.33
C GLU A 167 -6.22 -10.13 -8.65
N PHE A 168 -7.33 -9.58 -9.17
CA PHE A 168 -7.98 -8.44 -8.57
C PHE A 168 -8.50 -8.74 -7.16
N ARG A 169 -9.12 -9.91 -6.94
CA ARG A 169 -9.56 -10.34 -5.61
C ARG A 169 -8.39 -10.52 -4.65
N ASP A 170 -7.25 -11.04 -5.13
CA ASP A 170 -6.03 -11.14 -4.33
C ASP A 170 -5.49 -9.76 -3.94
N VAL A 171 -5.53 -8.80 -4.88
CA VAL A 171 -5.20 -7.40 -4.59
C VAL A 171 -6.13 -6.81 -3.53
N VAL A 172 -7.45 -7.00 -3.63
CA VAL A 172 -8.40 -6.54 -2.61
C VAL A 172 -8.13 -7.21 -1.25
N GLY A 173 -7.86 -8.52 -1.22
CA GLY A 173 -7.47 -9.23 0.00
C GLY A 173 -6.17 -8.71 0.62
N SER A 174 -5.19 -8.31 -0.20
CA SER A 174 -3.96 -7.67 0.28
C SER A 174 -4.23 -6.30 0.91
N LEU A 175 -5.13 -5.50 0.33
CA LEU A 175 -5.56 -4.20 0.87
C LEU A 175 -6.33 -4.35 2.18
N GLU A 176 -7.13 -5.40 2.33
CA GLU A 176 -7.81 -5.75 3.59
C GLU A 176 -6.80 -6.14 4.69
N THR A 177 -5.79 -6.93 4.35
CA THR A 177 -4.70 -7.30 5.29
C THR A 177 -3.93 -6.07 5.76
N LEU A 178 -3.73 -5.08 4.89
CA LEU A 178 -3.14 -3.78 5.24
C LEU A 178 -4.10 -2.84 5.99
N SER A 179 -5.36 -3.27 6.21
CA SER A 179 -6.44 -2.50 6.82
C SER A 179 -6.74 -1.17 6.10
N LEU A 180 -6.48 -1.11 4.80
CA LEU A 180 -6.80 0.05 3.95
C LEU A 180 -8.21 -0.07 3.35
N VAL A 181 -8.73 -1.29 3.29
CA VAL A 181 -10.09 -1.63 2.86
C VAL A 181 -10.72 -2.51 3.93
N ALA A 182 -12.03 -2.36 4.15
CA ALA A 182 -12.79 -3.20 5.06
C ALA A 182 -14.03 -3.79 4.38
N PRO A 183 -14.41 -5.03 4.71
CA PRO A 183 -15.71 -5.57 4.31
C PRO A 183 -16.84 -4.80 4.99
N VAL A 184 -17.86 -4.43 4.21
CA VAL A 184 -19.08 -3.78 4.71
C VAL A 184 -20.25 -4.72 4.50
N ASP A 185 -20.53 -5.58 5.47
CA ASP A 185 -21.73 -6.41 5.39
C ASP A 185 -22.95 -5.61 5.86
N GLY A 186 -23.84 -5.28 4.92
CA GLY A 186 -25.05 -4.48 5.16
C GLY A 186 -26.08 -5.15 6.07
N ARG A 187 -25.77 -6.32 6.65
CA ARG A 187 -26.64 -7.06 7.58
C ARG A 187 -26.09 -7.22 8.99
N ASN A 188 -24.81 -6.97 9.22
CA ASN A 188 -24.18 -7.15 10.53
C ASN A 188 -23.25 -5.96 10.85
N GLY A 189 -23.86 -4.82 11.19
CA GLY A 189 -23.18 -3.80 11.99
C GLY A 189 -22.94 -4.33 13.40
N SER A 190 -21.92 -5.14 13.60
CA SER A 190 -21.35 -5.40 14.92
C SER A 190 -20.01 -6.10 14.76
N PHE A 191 -18.95 -5.42 15.19
CA PHE A 191 -17.68 -5.95 15.66
C PHE A 191 -17.37 -7.39 15.19
N VAL A 192 -16.46 -7.53 14.22
CA VAL A 192 -15.75 -8.80 13.99
C VAL A 192 -14.86 -9.04 15.21
N MET A 193 -15.47 -9.52 16.29
CA MET A 193 -14.79 -10.06 17.45
C MET A 193 -14.27 -11.45 17.05
N ASN A 194 -12.96 -11.54 16.78
CA ASN A 194 -12.25 -12.79 16.97
C ASN A 194 -12.34 -13.14 18.47
N GLY A 195 -13.35 -13.92 18.87
CA GLY A 195 -13.56 -14.26 20.27
C GLY A 195 -14.64 -15.32 20.46
N ALA A 196 -14.27 -16.40 21.13
CA ALA A 196 -15.09 -17.57 21.39
C ALA A 196 -16.40 -17.28 22.17
N ALA A 197 -17.45 -18.02 21.78
CA ALA A 197 -18.60 -18.52 22.54
C ALA A 197 -19.37 -17.59 23.51
N ARG A 198 -20.68 -17.44 23.27
CA ARG A 198 -21.82 -17.96 24.09
C ARG A 198 -23.12 -17.22 23.76
N GLY A 199 -24.13 -17.96 23.30
CA GLY A 199 -25.50 -17.45 23.18
C GLY A 199 -26.46 -18.51 22.64
N ARG A 200 -27.17 -19.22 23.53
CA ARG A 200 -28.28 -20.10 23.15
C ARG A 200 -29.46 -19.22 22.71
N GLY A 201 -29.92 -19.37 21.46
CA GLY A 201 -31.11 -18.69 20.98
C GLY A 201 -31.57 -19.17 19.59
N ARG A 202 -32.42 -20.22 19.59
CA ARG A 202 -33.34 -20.72 18.53
C ARG A 202 -32.84 -20.86 17.07
N PRO A 203 -32.99 -22.05 16.44
CA PRO A 203 -32.55 -22.28 15.08
C PRO A 203 -33.62 -21.79 14.09
N SER A 204 -33.52 -20.54 13.62
CA SER A 204 -34.22 -20.16 12.39
C SER A 204 -33.47 -20.74 11.20
N LYS A 205 -33.97 -21.88 10.74
CA LYS A 205 -33.72 -22.53 9.46
C LYS A 205 -33.48 -21.47 8.36
N LYS A 206 -32.27 -21.51 7.77
CA LYS A 206 -31.72 -20.79 6.59
C LYS A 206 -30.39 -20.12 6.93
N PHE A 207 -29.37 -20.53 6.17
CA PHE A 207 -28.01 -19.95 6.07
C PHE A 207 -26.92 -20.41 7.05
N PHE A 208 -26.86 -21.72 7.32
CA PHE A 208 -25.55 -22.36 7.50
C PHE A 208 -24.93 -22.55 6.11
N GLY A 209 -24.27 -21.50 5.65
CA GLY A 209 -23.48 -21.46 4.44
C GLY A 209 -22.23 -20.65 4.71
N THR A 210 -21.29 -21.25 5.44
CA THR A 210 -19.85 -21.15 5.16
C THR A 210 -19.61 -21.64 3.72
N GLY A 211 -20.22 -20.94 2.78
CA GLY A 211 -20.38 -21.32 1.40
C GLY A 211 -19.38 -20.56 0.57
N VAL A 212 -18.56 -21.32 -0.12
CA VAL A 212 -17.64 -20.97 -1.20
C VAL A 212 -18.43 -20.40 -2.38
N GLY A 213 -19.06 -19.25 -2.17
CA GLY A 213 -19.88 -18.54 -3.14
C GLY A 213 -20.20 -17.18 -2.56
N ILE A 214 -19.93 -16.12 -3.33
CA ILE A 214 -20.05 -14.69 -2.97
C ILE A 214 -18.69 -14.03 -2.62
N GLY A 215 -17.60 -14.39 -3.31
CA GLY A 215 -16.44 -13.48 -3.38
C GLY A 215 -16.81 -12.13 -4.00
N ASP A 216 -17.71 -12.14 -4.99
CA ASP A 216 -18.05 -10.97 -5.80
C ASP A 216 -19.17 -10.07 -5.24
N GLU A 217 -20.15 -10.63 -4.51
CA GLU A 217 -21.20 -9.80 -3.88
C GLU A 217 -20.78 -9.26 -2.52
N LYS A 218 -19.61 -9.69 -2.01
CA LYS A 218 -18.98 -9.05 -0.85
C LYS A 218 -18.84 -7.56 -1.15
N ARG A 219 -19.26 -6.74 -0.20
CA ARG A 219 -19.14 -5.29 -0.27
C ARG A 219 -17.92 -4.83 0.49
N VAL A 220 -17.27 -3.81 -0.03
CA VAL A 220 -16.02 -3.27 0.52
C VAL A 220 -16.11 -1.76 0.58
N ALA A 221 -15.43 -1.17 1.57
CA ALA A 221 -15.27 0.27 1.68
C ALA A 221 -13.83 0.65 2.03
N SER A 222 -13.45 1.87 1.65
CA SER A 222 -12.16 2.47 1.99
C SER A 222 -12.10 2.84 3.47
N CYS A 223 -11.00 2.48 4.13
CA CYS A 223 -10.66 2.93 5.48
C CYS A 223 -9.81 4.22 5.47
N VAL A 224 -9.42 4.71 4.29
CA VAL A 224 -8.55 5.88 4.10
C VAL A 224 -9.27 6.98 3.34
N GLY A 225 -8.93 8.23 3.67
CA GLY A 225 -9.51 9.40 3.03
C GLY A 225 -8.89 9.72 1.67
N GLU A 226 -9.65 10.38 0.81
CA GLU A 226 -9.20 10.84 -0.52
C GLU A 226 -7.94 11.71 -0.45
N LYS A 227 -7.85 12.61 0.53
CA LYS A 227 -6.66 13.46 0.73
C LYS A 227 -5.41 12.66 1.07
N GLU A 228 -5.54 11.59 1.86
CA GLU A 228 -4.41 10.72 2.22
C GLU A 228 -3.94 9.91 1.02
N VAL A 229 -4.88 9.39 0.21
CA VAL A 229 -4.57 8.66 -1.02
C VAL A 229 -3.94 9.59 -2.06
N ALA A 230 -4.49 10.79 -2.26
CA ALA A 230 -3.95 11.77 -3.19
C ALA A 230 -2.49 12.15 -2.87
N ALA A 231 -2.14 12.27 -1.59
CA ALA A 231 -0.77 12.50 -1.14
C ALA A 231 0.14 11.27 -1.32
N ALA A 232 -0.40 10.05 -1.31
CA ALA A 232 0.35 8.82 -1.53
C ALA A 232 0.52 8.46 -3.03
N VAL A 233 -0.22 9.13 -3.91
CA VAL A 233 -0.24 8.98 -5.36
C VAL A 233 0.84 9.87 -6.03
N GLU A 234 1.98 10.01 -5.38
CA GLU A 234 3.15 10.71 -5.93
C GLU A 234 4.15 9.72 -6.51
N GLY A 235 4.90 10.16 -7.53
CA GLY A 235 5.94 9.35 -8.19
C GLY A 235 5.52 8.74 -9.54
N LEU A 236 6.08 7.58 -9.86
CA LEU A 236 5.83 6.90 -11.14
C LEU A 236 4.35 6.50 -11.26
N GLY A 237 3.71 6.96 -12.33
CA GLY A 237 2.28 6.75 -12.56
C GLY A 237 1.34 7.66 -11.76
N ALA A 238 1.85 8.74 -11.14
CA ALA A 238 1.03 9.72 -10.43
C ALA A 238 -0.09 10.32 -11.29
N GLY A 239 0.20 10.68 -12.55
CA GLY A 239 -0.81 11.24 -13.46
C GLY A 239 -1.96 10.26 -13.73
N ILE A 240 -1.61 9.00 -13.92
CA ILE A 240 -2.53 7.88 -14.16
C ILE A 240 -3.47 7.72 -12.97
N LEU A 241 -2.88 7.56 -11.80
CA LEU A 241 -3.60 7.32 -10.56
C LEU A 241 -4.47 8.52 -10.18
N LYS A 242 -4.04 9.76 -10.47
CA LYS A 242 -4.87 10.96 -10.28
C LYS A 242 -6.09 10.98 -11.22
N SER A 243 -5.93 10.59 -12.48
CA SER A 243 -7.06 10.48 -13.42
C SER A 243 -8.07 9.41 -12.96
N ILE A 244 -7.59 8.24 -12.54
CA ILE A 244 -8.42 7.16 -11.95
C ILE A 244 -9.12 7.65 -10.68
N LEU A 245 -8.40 8.34 -9.77
CA LEU A 245 -8.94 8.84 -8.51
C LEU A 245 -10.03 9.89 -8.71
N ASN A 246 -9.86 10.79 -9.68
CA ASN A 246 -10.86 11.78 -10.05
C ASN A 246 -12.09 11.14 -10.73
N GLY A 247 -12.03 9.84 -11.07
CA GLY A 247 -13.08 9.14 -11.76
C GLY A 247 -13.30 9.64 -13.18
N GLU A 248 -12.25 10.11 -13.85
CA GLU A 248 -12.34 10.58 -15.22
C GLU A 248 -12.80 9.40 -16.12
N GLY A 249 -14.01 9.48 -16.69
CA GLY A 249 -14.65 8.38 -17.42
C GLY A 249 -15.74 7.60 -16.67
N LEU A 250 -16.04 7.94 -15.41
CA LEU A 250 -17.21 7.46 -14.66
C LEU A 250 -18.46 8.35 -14.90
N ASP A 251 -18.79 8.69 -16.14
CA ASP A 251 -20.07 9.32 -16.47
C ASP A 251 -21.23 8.31 -16.36
#